data_AF-A0A2V8F4L2-F1
#
_entry.id   AF-A0A2V8F4L2-F1
#
_cell.length_a   1.000
_cell.length_b   1.000
_cell.length_c   1.000
_cell.angle_alpha   90.00
_cell.angle_beta   90.00
_cell.angle_gamma   90.00
#
_symmetry.space_group_name_H-M   'P 1'
#
loop_
_entity.id
_entity.type
_entity.pdbx_description
1 polymer ?
#
loop_
_entity_poly.entity_id
_entity_poly.type
_entity_poly.pdbx_seq_one_letter_code
_entity_poly.pdbx_strand_id
1 'polypeptide(L)'
;MDPKILLRVGNLELLARHVVEGFINGLHRAPYFGASIDFAEHRGYVAGDDIRRVDWRVFARTDRFYVKQYEADTNTNVSVLLDVSRSMKFSNRGVPKLEYGCFVGACLAYLAQRQRDRVGLITFDNDIVSHVPPSAKHFNVVLHTMERARPERPGNL
;
A
#
# COMPACT_ATOMS: atom_id res chain seq x y z
N MET A 1 -17.37 -6.17 12.82
CA MET A 1 -17.85 -6.99 11.68
C MET A 1 -17.15 -8.34 11.73
N ASP A 2 -17.86 -9.45 11.53
CA ASP A 2 -17.29 -10.80 11.60
C ASP A 2 -16.50 -11.12 10.30
N PRO A 3 -15.18 -11.42 10.38
CA PRO A 3 -14.36 -11.80 9.23
C PRO A 3 -14.95 -12.93 8.38
N LYS A 4 -15.74 -13.82 9.01
CA LYS A 4 -16.40 -14.94 8.31
C LYS A 4 -17.39 -14.49 7.25
N ILE A 5 -18.08 -13.37 7.45
CA ILE A 5 -19.07 -12.86 6.50
C ILE A 5 -18.37 -12.26 5.27
N LEU A 6 -17.26 -11.56 5.52
CA LEU A 6 -16.44 -10.94 4.49
C LEU A 6 -15.82 -12.02 3.58
N LEU A 7 -15.19 -13.04 4.14
CA LEU A 7 -14.53 -14.08 3.33
C LEU A 7 -15.46 -14.89 2.40
N ARG A 8 -16.79 -14.86 2.61
CA ARG A 8 -17.76 -15.51 1.70
C ARG A 8 -17.92 -14.81 0.34
N VAL A 9 -17.44 -13.57 0.19
CA VAL A 9 -17.61 -12.78 -1.04
C VAL A 9 -16.63 -13.20 -2.15
N GLY A 10 -15.63 -14.04 -1.85
CA GLY A 10 -14.77 -14.69 -2.85
C GLY A 10 -13.85 -13.78 -3.67
N ASN A 11 -13.93 -12.45 -3.49
CA ASN A 11 -13.08 -11.48 -4.16
C ASN A 11 -12.29 -10.68 -3.11
N LEU A 12 -10.99 -10.94 -3.06
CA LEU A 12 -10.10 -10.38 -2.05
C LEU A 12 -9.96 -8.85 -2.13
N GLU A 13 -10.06 -8.29 -3.35
CA GLU A 13 -10.03 -6.85 -3.59
C GLU A 13 -11.23 -6.14 -2.96
N LEU A 14 -12.44 -6.65 -3.23
CA LEU A 14 -13.68 -6.07 -2.70
C LEU A 14 -13.70 -6.09 -1.17
N LEU A 15 -13.14 -7.15 -0.58
CA LEU A 15 -13.04 -7.30 0.87
C LEU A 15 -12.03 -6.34 1.49
N ALA A 16 -10.83 -6.25 0.91
CA ALA A 16 -9.82 -5.30 1.34
C ALA A 16 -10.36 -3.86 1.26
N ARG A 17 -11.00 -3.52 0.14
CA ARG A 17 -11.63 -2.21 -0.05
C ARG A 17 -12.68 -1.92 1.01
N HIS A 18 -13.63 -2.83 1.23
CA HIS A 18 -14.73 -2.60 2.17
C HIS A 18 -14.24 -2.42 3.62
N VAL A 19 -13.21 -3.17 4.01
CA VAL A 19 -12.65 -3.10 5.37
C VAL A 19 -11.85 -1.82 5.56
N VAL A 20 -11.02 -1.46 4.58
CA VAL A 20 -10.20 -0.26 4.65
C VAL A 20 -11.08 0.99 4.57
N GLU A 21 -12.07 1.04 3.69
CA GLU A 21 -13.05 2.13 3.61
C GLU A 21 -13.92 2.20 4.88
N GLY A 22 -14.40 1.07 5.40
CA GLY A 22 -15.18 1.03 6.64
C GLY A 22 -14.37 1.46 7.87
N PHE A 23 -13.09 1.09 7.94
CA PHE A 23 -12.17 1.54 8.99
C PHE A 23 -11.88 3.04 8.90
N ILE A 24 -11.62 3.55 7.69
CA ILE A 24 -11.32 4.97 7.46
C ILE A 24 -12.56 5.85 7.68
N ASN A 25 -13.75 5.39 7.27
CA ASN A 25 -14.99 6.13 7.48
C ASN A 25 -15.51 6.05 8.93
N GLY A 26 -15.23 4.95 9.65
CA GLY A 26 -15.58 4.80 11.07
C GLY A 26 -14.66 5.59 12.02
N LEU A 27 -13.45 5.93 11.57
CA LEU A 27 -12.54 6.86 12.23
C LEU A 27 -12.84 8.29 11.77
N HIS A 28 -13.88 8.91 12.32
CA HIS A 28 -14.04 10.35 12.18
C HIS A 28 -12.76 11.07 12.63
N ARG A 29 -12.09 11.73 11.67
CA ARG A 29 -10.82 12.49 11.76
C ARG A 29 -9.68 11.79 12.49
N ALA A 30 -8.75 11.24 11.72
CA ALA A 30 -7.35 11.28 12.15
C ALA A 30 -6.97 12.76 12.38
N PRO A 31 -6.32 13.13 13.50
CA PRO A 31 -5.79 14.49 13.73
C PRO A 31 -4.66 14.86 12.77
N TYR A 32 -4.17 13.89 12.01
CA TYR A 32 -3.07 14.05 11.09
C TYR A 32 -3.59 13.93 9.67
N PHE A 33 -3.72 15.09 9.04
CA PHE A 33 -3.63 15.20 7.59
C PHE A 33 -2.28 14.61 7.18
N GLY A 34 -2.30 13.38 6.65
CA GLY A 34 -1.23 12.94 5.75
C GLY A 34 -1.24 13.88 4.56
N ALA A 35 -0.05 14.38 4.21
CA ALA A 35 0.23 15.34 3.16
C ALA A 35 -0.61 15.07 1.90
N SER A 36 -1.69 15.83 1.74
CA SER A 36 -2.47 15.86 0.51
C SER A 36 -1.94 17.01 -0.33
N ILE A 37 -1.37 16.64 -1.47
CA ILE A 37 -1.43 17.31 -2.78
C ILE A 37 -1.85 18.78 -2.71
N ASP A 38 -0.94 19.65 -2.32
CA ASP A 38 -1.01 21.05 -2.68
C ASP A 38 0.41 21.55 -2.89
N PHE A 39 0.58 22.33 -3.95
CA PHE A 39 1.79 23.06 -4.26
C PHE A 39 2.37 23.73 -2.99
N ALA A 40 3.56 23.33 -2.55
CA ALA A 40 4.02 23.60 -1.19
C ALA A 40 4.15 25.09 -0.84
N GLU A 41 4.62 25.94 -1.76
CA GLU A 41 4.55 27.42 -1.77
C GLU A 41 5.58 27.96 -2.77
N HIS A 42 5.33 29.16 -3.31
CA HIS A 42 6.35 29.92 -4.03
C HIS A 42 7.29 30.56 -3.00
N ARG A 43 8.51 30.02 -2.86
CA ARG A 43 9.55 30.66 -2.04
C ARG A 43 10.21 31.77 -2.83
N GLY A 44 10.39 32.94 -2.22
CA GLY A 44 11.24 33.98 -2.79
C GLY A 44 12.64 33.44 -3.05
N TYR A 45 13.18 33.70 -4.24
CA TYR A 45 14.53 33.30 -4.61
C TYR A 45 15.56 33.92 -3.64
N VAL A 46 16.53 33.12 -3.22
CA VAL A 46 17.70 33.57 -2.45
C VAL A 46 18.96 33.24 -3.22
N ALA A 47 19.99 34.09 -3.10
CA ALA A 47 21.29 33.85 -3.71
C ALA A 47 21.84 32.47 -3.27
N GLY A 48 22.04 31.58 -4.25
CA GLY A 48 22.42 30.18 -4.03
C GLY A 48 21.39 29.17 -4.55
N ASP A 49 20.16 29.60 -4.84
CA ASP A 49 19.15 28.76 -5.49
C ASP A 49 19.48 28.48 -6.96
N ASP A 50 19.15 27.27 -7.43
CA ASP A 50 19.29 26.92 -8.86
C ASP A 50 18.28 27.70 -9.71
N ILE A 51 18.79 28.57 -10.58
CA ILE A 51 18.00 29.40 -11.52
C ILE A 51 17.09 28.55 -12.41
N ARG A 52 17.41 27.27 -12.66
CA ARG A 52 16.55 26.36 -13.44
C ARG A 52 15.21 26.05 -12.75
N ARG A 53 15.12 26.26 -11.43
CA ARG A 53 13.91 26.02 -10.64
C ARG A 53 13.01 27.26 -10.51
N VAL A 54 13.38 28.38 -11.14
CA VAL A 54 12.60 29.62 -11.14
C VAL A 54 11.30 29.45 -11.93
N ASP A 55 10.20 29.92 -11.35
CA ASP A 55 8.91 29.98 -12.03
C ASP A 55 8.79 31.21 -12.93
N TRP A 56 9.19 31.07 -14.19
CA TRP A 56 9.12 32.15 -15.18
C TRP A 56 7.69 32.66 -15.43
N ARG A 57 6.65 31.87 -15.16
CA ARG A 57 5.24 32.31 -15.30
C ARG A 57 4.85 33.28 -14.19
N VAL A 58 5.30 33.04 -12.97
CA VAL A 58 5.05 33.95 -11.85
C VAL A 58 5.91 35.20 -11.97
N PHE A 59 7.15 35.05 -12.42
CA PHE A 59 8.02 36.19 -12.75
C PHE A 59 7.34 37.12 -13.76
N ALA A 60 6.83 36.59 -14.88
CA ALA A 60 6.17 37.38 -15.92
C ALA A 60 4.91 38.15 -15.44
N ARG A 61 4.30 37.77 -14.31
CA ARG A 61 3.10 38.42 -13.74
C ARG A 61 3.40 39.35 -12.57
N THR A 62 4.50 39.12 -11.85
CA THR A 62 4.75 39.75 -10.55
C THR A 62 6.09 40.50 -10.48
N ASP A 63 6.95 40.35 -11.49
CA ASP A 63 8.33 40.87 -11.54
C ASP A 63 9.18 40.45 -10.32
N ARG A 64 8.80 39.32 -9.71
CA ARG A 64 9.45 38.75 -8.53
C ARG A 64 9.92 37.33 -8.81
N PHE A 65 11.14 37.03 -8.37
CA PHE A 65 11.73 35.71 -8.52
C PHE A 65 11.21 34.76 -7.45
N TYR A 66 10.52 33.73 -7.90
CA TYR A 66 10.04 32.64 -7.06
C TYR A 66 10.60 31.31 -7.55
N VAL A 67 11.00 30.45 -6.61
CA VAL A 67 11.50 29.10 -6.89
C VAL A 67 10.39 28.09 -6.62
N LYS A 68 10.14 27.18 -7.58
CA LYS A 68 9.22 26.06 -7.37
C LYS A 68 9.85 25.08 -6.38
N GLN A 69 9.24 24.96 -5.21
CA GLN A 69 9.51 23.85 -4.30
C GLN A 69 8.63 22.68 -4.70
N TYR A 70 9.25 21.53 -4.94
CA TYR A 70 8.56 20.27 -5.16
C TYR A 70 8.67 19.47 -3.86
N GLU A 71 7.54 19.07 -3.27
CA GLU A 71 7.58 18.00 -2.28
C GLU A 71 8.05 16.72 -2.98
N ALA A 72 9.07 16.08 -2.43
CA ALA A 72 9.53 14.81 -2.93
C ALA A 72 8.53 13.73 -2.49
N ASP A 73 7.67 13.29 -3.42
CA ASP A 73 6.91 12.05 -3.27
C ASP A 73 7.92 10.91 -3.01
N THR A 74 8.04 10.50 -1.76
CA THR A 74 8.89 9.35 -1.41
C THR A 74 8.02 8.11 -1.52
N ASN A 75 7.89 7.57 -2.74
CA ASN A 75 7.15 6.31 -2.93
C ASN A 75 7.83 5.21 -2.11
N THR A 76 7.15 4.71 -1.08
CA THR A 76 7.65 3.65 -0.21
C THR A 76 7.44 2.30 -0.88
N ASN A 77 8.39 1.37 -0.70
CA ASN A 77 8.22 -0.02 -1.11
C ASN A 77 7.66 -0.82 0.05
N VAL A 78 6.47 -1.40 -0.12
CA VAL A 78 5.80 -2.26 0.85
C VAL A 78 5.79 -3.69 0.33
N SER A 79 6.46 -4.60 1.03
CA SER A 79 6.45 -6.04 0.74
C SER A 79 5.69 -6.80 1.82
N VAL A 80 4.65 -7.53 1.43
CA VAL A 80 3.95 -8.45 2.34
C VAL A 80 4.67 -9.78 2.35
N LEU A 81 5.06 -10.28 3.52
CA LEU A 81 5.60 -11.62 3.70
C LEU A 81 4.50 -12.51 4.25
N LEU A 82 4.13 -13.55 3.51
CA LEU A 82 3.03 -14.46 3.85
C LEU A 82 3.54 -15.89 4.00
N ASP A 83 3.41 -16.43 5.22
CA ASP A 83 3.64 -17.85 5.50
C ASP A 83 2.59 -18.72 4.78
N VAL A 84 3.06 -19.69 3.99
CA VAL A 84 2.25 -20.69 3.29
C VAL A 84 2.64 -22.12 3.71
N SER A 85 3.22 -22.27 4.89
CA SER A 85 3.50 -23.58 5.49
C SER A 85 2.22 -24.34 5.81
N ARG A 86 2.34 -25.67 5.97
CA ARG A 86 1.24 -26.57 6.34
C ARG A 86 0.52 -26.16 7.62
N SER A 87 1.21 -25.47 8.54
CA SER A 87 0.62 -24.95 9.78
C SER A 87 -0.52 -23.94 9.52
N MET A 88 -0.49 -23.28 8.35
CA MET A 88 -1.47 -22.30 7.92
C MET A 88 -2.80 -22.93 7.47
N LYS A 89 -2.88 -24.27 7.36
CA LYS A 89 -4.15 -25.01 7.22
C LYS A 89 -4.99 -24.99 8.48
N PHE A 90 -4.39 -24.74 9.65
CA PHE A 90 -5.09 -24.82 10.92
C PHE A 90 -6.23 -23.80 11.00
N SER A 91 -7.39 -24.23 11.50
CA SER A 91 -8.51 -23.37 11.87
C SER A 91 -9.10 -23.87 13.20
N ASN A 92 -9.41 -22.95 14.12
CA ASN A 92 -10.04 -23.32 15.40
C ASN A 92 -11.54 -23.02 15.42
N ARG A 93 -12.00 -22.03 14.63
CA ARG A 93 -13.40 -21.54 14.66
C ARG A 93 -13.95 -21.09 13.32
N GLY A 94 -13.45 -21.60 12.20
CA GLY A 94 -14.04 -21.36 10.87
C GLY A 94 -13.02 -21.06 9.78
N VAL A 95 -12.33 -19.92 9.87
CA VAL A 95 -11.42 -19.45 8.82
C VAL A 95 -10.01 -20.05 9.01
N PRO A 96 -9.42 -20.68 7.97
CA PRO A 96 -8.03 -21.09 7.98
C PRO A 96 -7.07 -19.91 8.17
N LYS A 97 -5.97 -20.12 8.90
CA LYS A 97 -4.94 -19.08 9.10
C LYS A 97 -4.46 -18.45 7.78
N LEU A 98 -4.31 -19.26 6.72
CA LEU A 98 -3.92 -18.75 5.41
C LEU A 98 -4.93 -17.76 4.85
N GLU A 99 -6.22 -18.09 4.85
CA GLU A 99 -7.25 -17.20 4.31
C GLU A 99 -7.31 -15.87 5.08
N TYR A 100 -7.17 -15.94 6.40
CA TYR A 100 -7.08 -14.74 7.23
C TYR A 100 -5.82 -13.92 6.92
N GLY A 101 -4.67 -14.59 6.73
CA GLY A 101 -3.42 -13.96 6.32
C GLY A 101 -3.51 -13.28 4.95
N CYS A 102 -4.13 -13.93 3.95
CA CYS A 102 -4.39 -13.34 2.64
C CYS A 102 -5.29 -12.10 2.76
N PHE A 103 -6.32 -12.15 3.60
CA PHE A 103 -7.20 -11.01 3.84
C PHE A 103 -6.47 -9.82 4.46
N VAL A 104 -5.67 -10.04 5.51
CA VAL A 104 -4.84 -8.98 6.12
C VAL A 104 -3.82 -8.44 5.12
N GLY A 105 -3.14 -9.33 4.39
CA GLY A 105 -2.17 -8.97 3.36
C GLY A 105 -2.79 -8.11 2.25
N ALA A 106 -4.01 -8.43 1.82
CA ALA A 106 -4.74 -7.65 0.84
C ALA A 106 -5.17 -6.28 1.35
N CYS A 107 -5.60 -6.17 2.60
CA CYS A 107 -5.87 -4.88 3.24
C CYS A 107 -4.62 -3.98 3.26
N LEU A 108 -3.46 -4.54 3.63
CA LEU A 108 -2.18 -3.81 3.62
C LEU A 108 -1.77 -3.40 2.20
N ALA A 109 -1.90 -4.32 1.23
CA ALA A 109 -1.63 -4.03 -0.17
C ALA A 109 -2.53 -2.90 -0.72
N TYR A 110 -3.81 -2.91 -0.33
CA TYR A 110 -4.77 -1.89 -0.75
C TYR A 110 -4.48 -0.53 -0.09
N LEU A 111 -4.09 -0.51 1.19
CA LEU A 111 -3.64 0.70 1.87
C LEU A 111 -2.41 1.32 1.19
N ALA A 112 -1.40 0.51 0.86
CA ALA A 112 -0.22 0.96 0.14
C ALA A 112 -0.59 1.51 -1.25
N GLN A 113 -1.43 0.79 -2.00
CA GLN A 113 -1.90 1.25 -3.32
C GLN A 113 -2.64 2.60 -3.23
N ARG A 114 -3.46 2.81 -2.19
CA ARG A 114 -4.16 4.09 -1.97
C ARG A 114 -3.21 5.25 -1.68
N GLN A 115 -2.09 4.99 -1.01
CA GLN A 115 -1.02 5.97 -0.75
C GLN A 115 -0.09 6.16 -1.95
N ARG A 116 -0.35 5.48 -3.09
CA ARG A 116 0.51 5.45 -4.27
C ARG A 116 1.90 4.85 -4.00
N ASP A 117 1.99 4.01 -2.99
CA ASP A 117 3.20 3.23 -2.70
C ASP A 117 3.31 2.01 -3.61
N ARG A 118 4.52 1.48 -3.71
CA ARG A 118 4.80 0.27 -4.49
C ARG A 118 4.54 -0.95 -3.62
N VAL A 119 3.76 -1.91 -4.12
CA VAL A 119 3.40 -3.12 -3.35
C VAL A 119 4.02 -4.38 -3.97
N GLY A 120 4.53 -5.26 -3.12
CA GLY A 120 5.07 -6.57 -3.46
C GLY A 120 4.63 -7.65 -2.47
N LEU A 121 4.96 -8.90 -2.78
CA LEU A 121 4.60 -10.08 -2.00
C LEU A 121 5.72 -11.12 -2.05
N ILE A 122 5.99 -11.75 -0.92
CA ILE A 122 6.80 -12.96 -0.82
C ILE A 122 5.96 -13.98 -0.08
N THR A 123 5.68 -15.13 -0.71
CA THR A 123 5.11 -16.27 0.00
C THR A 123 6.22 -17.26 0.31
N PHE A 124 6.26 -17.78 1.54
CA PHE A 124 7.35 -18.66 1.96
C PHE A 124 6.86 -19.83 2.82
N ASP A 125 7.59 -20.93 2.78
CA ASP A 125 7.53 -22.01 3.75
C ASP A 125 8.92 -22.21 4.38
N ASN A 126 9.62 -23.30 4.08
CA ASN A 126 11.07 -23.42 4.28
C ASN A 126 11.86 -22.63 3.25
N ASP A 127 11.29 -22.48 2.05
CA ASP A 127 11.88 -21.79 0.93
C ASP A 127 10.94 -20.69 0.43
N ILE A 128 11.46 -19.80 -0.42
CA ILE A 128 10.63 -18.83 -1.13
C ILE A 128 9.79 -19.58 -2.16
N VAL A 129 8.46 -19.56 -1.99
CA VAL A 129 7.51 -20.21 -2.89
C VAL A 129 7.14 -19.31 -4.06
N SER A 130 6.93 -18.01 -3.78
CA SER A 130 6.65 -17.02 -4.82
C SER A 130 7.17 -15.65 -4.41
N HIS A 131 7.58 -14.86 -5.40
CA HIS A 131 8.09 -13.51 -5.19
C HIS A 131 7.54 -12.58 -6.27
N VAL A 132 6.81 -11.56 -5.82
CA VAL A 132 6.34 -10.43 -6.62
C VAL A 132 7.08 -9.20 -6.10
N PRO A 133 8.00 -8.61 -6.88
CA PRO A 133 8.77 -7.45 -6.42
C PRO A 133 7.85 -6.22 -6.25
N PRO A 134 8.19 -5.27 -5.35
CA PRO A 134 7.39 -4.07 -5.16
C PRO A 134 7.24 -3.23 -6.43
N SER A 135 6.00 -2.95 -6.83
CA SER A 135 5.68 -2.07 -7.96
C SER A 135 4.32 -1.44 -7.79
N ALA A 136 4.16 -0.22 -8.31
CA ALA A 136 2.86 0.47 -8.37
C ALA A 136 1.83 -0.23 -9.28
N LYS A 137 2.29 -1.19 -10.11
CA LYS A 137 1.46 -1.97 -11.03
C LYS A 137 1.13 -3.37 -10.51
N HIS A 138 1.70 -3.79 -9.39
CA HIS A 138 1.61 -5.19 -8.95
C HIS A 138 0.48 -5.47 -7.97
N PHE A 139 -0.37 -4.50 -7.64
CA PHE A 139 -1.50 -4.72 -6.73
C PHE A 139 -2.34 -5.95 -7.10
N ASN A 140 -2.84 -6.02 -8.35
CA ASN A 140 -3.64 -7.18 -8.80
C ASN A 140 -2.83 -8.48 -8.85
N VAL A 141 -1.54 -8.39 -9.17
CA VAL A 141 -0.63 -9.56 -9.19
C VAL A 141 -0.45 -10.11 -7.78
N VAL A 142 -0.29 -9.24 -6.80
CA VAL A 142 -0.19 -9.58 -5.37
C VAL A 142 -1.47 -10.28 -4.90
N LEU A 143 -2.65 -9.71 -5.18
CA LEU A 143 -3.93 -10.33 -4.79
C LEU A 143 -4.10 -11.72 -5.44
N HIS A 144 -3.85 -11.84 -6.74
CA HIS A 144 -3.99 -13.11 -7.44
C HIS A 144 -3.01 -14.17 -6.93
N THR A 145 -1.79 -13.75 -6.56
CA THR A 145 -0.79 -14.65 -5.98
C THR A 145 -1.23 -15.13 -4.58
N MET A 146 -1.83 -14.25 -3.76
CA MET A 146 -2.42 -14.65 -2.47
C MET A 146 -3.60 -15.62 -2.64
N GLU A 147 -4.50 -15.40 -3.60
CA GLU A 147 -5.64 -16.29 -3.86
C GLU A 147 -5.21 -17.68 -4.34
N ARG A 148 -4.07 -17.77 -5.04
CA ARG A 148 -3.47 -19.01 -5.52
C ARG A 148 -2.59 -19.71 -4.49
N ALA A 149 -2.24 -19.06 -3.38
CA ALA A 149 -1.42 -19.66 -2.34
C ALA A 149 -2.09 -20.93 -1.78
N ARG A 150 -1.30 -22.00 -1.60
CA ARG A 150 -1.78 -23.27 -1.03
C ARG A 150 -0.83 -23.74 0.07
N PRO A 151 -1.34 -24.09 1.26
CA PRO A 151 -0.51 -24.47 2.40
C PRO A 151 -0.17 -25.97 2.37
N GLU A 152 0.75 -26.36 1.49
CA GLU A 152 1.02 -27.78 1.20
C GLU A 152 2.23 -28.34 1.94
N ARG A 153 3.34 -27.61 1.94
CA ARG A 153 4.63 -28.11 2.44
C ARG A 153 4.81 -27.80 3.94
N PRO A 154 5.47 -28.68 4.72
CA PRO A 154 5.79 -28.39 6.11
C PRO A 154 6.75 -27.20 6.19
N GLY A 155 6.51 -26.30 7.15
CA GLY A 155 7.48 -25.29 7.56
C GLY A 155 8.26 -25.79 8.77
N ASN A 156 9.58 -25.65 8.71
CA ASN A 156 10.53 -25.84 9.78
C ASN A 156 10.83 -24.43 10.30
N LEU A 157 10.07 -24.01 11.30
CA LEU A 157 10.48 -22.91 12.17
C LEU A 157 11.37 -23.47 13.28
#